data_AF-A0A7Z9W189-F1
#
_entry.id   AF-A0A7Z9W189-F1
#
_cell.length_a   1.000
_cell.length_b   1.000
_cell.length_c   1.000
_cell.angle_alpha   90.00
_cell.angle_beta   90.00
_cell.angle_gamma   90.00
#
_symmetry.space_group_name_H-M   'P 1'
#
loop_
_entity.id
_entity.type
_entity.pdbx_description
1 polymer ?
#
loop_
_entity_poly.entity_id
_entity_poly.type
_entity_poly.pdbx_seq_one_letter_code
_entity_poly.pdbx_strand_id
1 'polypeptide(L)'
;MTLNLPPVALALPVLTALFVAMPGASTNAVAADAEYHHVHITSFAPAVSVRWYTEHLDCQPIADRDDAADCHGVEVTFVPQSTQGGTQGTGVNHIGFSYLDLTAKM
;
A
#
# COMPACT_ATOMS: atom_id res chain seq x y z
N MET A 1 44.67 58.95 51.37
CA MET A 1 44.14 58.33 52.60
C MET A 1 43.62 56.96 52.22
N THR A 2 44.22 55.93 52.80
CA THR A 2 44.05 54.51 52.49
C THR A 2 42.60 54.05 52.64
N LEU A 3 42.04 53.40 51.62
CA LEU A 3 40.82 52.62 51.73
C LEU A 3 41.04 51.23 51.13
N ASN A 4 41.15 50.27 52.05
CA ASN A 4 41.01 48.84 51.85
C ASN A 4 39.62 48.53 51.27
N LEU A 5 39.54 47.64 50.27
CA LEU A 5 38.33 46.90 49.94
C LEU A 5 38.67 45.39 49.80
N PRO A 6 37.79 44.49 50.32
CA PRO A 6 38.08 43.10 50.67
C PRO A 6 37.90 42.10 49.50
N PRO A 7 38.26 40.81 49.67
CA PRO A 7 38.36 39.86 48.57
C PRO A 7 36.96 39.37 48.16
N VAL A 8 36.59 39.57 46.91
CA VAL A 8 35.43 38.91 46.33
C VAL A 8 35.84 37.50 45.94
N ALA A 9 35.35 36.54 46.72
CA ALA A 9 35.46 35.12 46.45
C ALA A 9 34.78 34.79 45.11
N LEU A 10 35.58 34.51 44.07
CA LEU A 10 35.12 33.78 42.90
C LEU A 10 35.22 32.28 43.20
N ALA A 11 34.16 31.71 43.75
CA ALA A 11 33.96 30.27 43.74
C ALA A 11 33.53 29.87 42.33
N LEU A 12 34.41 29.18 41.61
CA LEU A 12 34.19 28.62 40.29
C LEU A 12 33.67 27.18 40.46
N PRO A 13 32.41 26.82 40.12
CA PRO A 13 32.07 25.43 39.91
C PRO A 13 32.10 25.15 38.41
N VAL A 14 33.23 24.57 38.01
CA VAL A 14 33.34 23.34 37.21
C VAL A 14 32.27 23.17 36.11
N LEU A 15 32.73 23.49 34.90
CA LEU A 15 32.26 23.09 33.58
C LEU A 15 31.51 21.73 33.60
N THR A 16 30.17 21.78 33.57
CA THR A 16 29.34 20.57 33.43
C THR A 16 29.34 20.15 31.96
N ALA A 17 29.91 19.00 31.68
CA ALA A 17 30.08 18.47 30.34
C ALA A 17 28.73 18.23 29.64
N LEU A 18 28.65 18.76 28.43
CA LEU A 18 27.58 18.62 27.46
C LEU A 18 27.48 17.16 26.99
N PHE A 19 26.48 16.42 27.45
CA PHE A 19 25.98 15.22 26.77
C PHE A 19 24.60 15.54 26.21
N VAL A 20 24.55 16.07 24.99
CA VAL A 20 23.31 16.09 24.21
C VAL A 20 23.00 14.66 23.85
N ALA A 21 22.01 14.08 24.54
CA ALA A 21 21.41 12.82 24.13
C ALA A 21 20.81 13.02 22.74
N MET A 22 21.47 12.50 21.71
CA MET A 22 20.84 12.32 20.40
C MET A 22 19.77 11.23 20.56
N PRO A 23 18.47 11.51 20.39
CA PRO A 23 17.49 10.45 20.25
C PRO A 23 17.65 9.86 18.85
N GLY A 24 18.59 8.92 18.72
CA GLY A 24 18.67 7.99 17.59
C GLY A 24 17.57 6.94 17.69
N ALA A 25 16.31 7.37 17.73
CA ALA A 25 15.19 6.48 17.49
C ALA A 25 15.06 6.33 15.98
N SER A 26 15.78 5.35 15.41
CA SER A 26 15.50 4.85 14.07
C SER A 26 14.09 4.28 14.10
N THR A 27 13.08 5.10 13.78
CA THR A 27 11.76 4.58 13.46
C THR A 27 11.96 3.75 12.20
N ASN A 28 11.91 2.42 12.33
CA ASN A 28 11.74 1.58 11.16
C ASN A 28 10.44 2.06 10.51
N ALA A 29 10.55 2.76 9.38
CA ALA A 29 9.39 3.11 8.60
C ALA A 29 8.74 1.78 8.23
N VAL A 30 7.54 1.54 8.76
CA VAL A 30 6.68 0.48 8.25
C VAL A 30 6.41 0.91 6.82
N ALA A 31 6.98 0.22 5.84
CA ALA A 31 6.60 0.42 4.45
C ALA A 31 5.08 0.26 4.40
N ALA A 32 4.39 1.27 3.85
CA ALA A 32 2.97 1.12 3.58
C ALA A 32 2.79 -0.16 2.76
N ASP A 33 1.74 -0.93 3.07
CA ASP A 33 1.41 -2.12 2.29
C ASP A 33 1.25 -1.70 0.83
N ALA A 34 1.85 -2.45 -0.09
CA ALA A 34 1.71 -2.15 -1.50
C ALA A 34 0.28 -2.53 -1.89
N GLU A 35 -0.58 -1.53 -2.08
CA GLU A 35 -1.95 -1.76 -2.49
C GLU A 35 -1.96 -2.49 -3.84
N TYR A 36 -2.68 -3.61 -3.89
CA TYR A 36 -2.75 -4.43 -5.10
C TYR A 36 -3.56 -3.68 -6.16
N HIS A 37 -2.89 -3.17 -7.19
CA HIS A 37 -3.53 -2.28 -8.16
C HIS A 37 -4.30 -3.03 -9.25
N HIS A 38 -3.70 -4.06 -9.85
CA HIS A 38 -4.31 -4.74 -10.99
C HIS A 38 -3.76 -6.16 -11.24
N VAL A 39 -4.56 -6.96 -11.95
CA VAL A 39 -4.18 -8.27 -12.48
C VAL A 39 -4.39 -8.33 -13.98
N HIS A 40 -3.49 -9.02 -14.69
CA HIS A 40 -3.68 -9.37 -16.10
C HIS A 40 -4.02 -10.85 -16.21
N ILE A 41 -5.18 -11.16 -16.77
CA ILE A 41 -5.63 -12.54 -17.02
C ILE A 41 -5.96 -12.75 -18.49
N THR A 42 -5.74 -13.96 -18.97
CA THR A 42 -5.98 -14.29 -20.38
C THR A 42 -7.48 -14.45 -20.65
N SER A 43 -7.94 -13.94 -21.79
CA SER A 43 -9.32 -14.11 -22.27
C SER A 43 -9.34 -14.26 -23.78
N PHE A 44 -10.21 -15.14 -24.29
CA PHE A 44 -10.47 -15.24 -25.73
C PHE A 44 -11.48 -14.17 -26.21
N ALA A 45 -12.15 -13.48 -25.29
CA ALA A 45 -13.16 -12.46 -25.58
C ALA A 45 -13.20 -11.38 -24.48
N PRO A 46 -12.27 -10.41 -24.46
CA PRO A 46 -12.13 -9.41 -23.41
C PRO A 46 -13.44 -8.67 -23.05
N ALA A 47 -14.14 -8.12 -24.04
CA ALA A 47 -15.41 -7.42 -23.82
C ALA A 47 -16.52 -8.31 -23.24
N VAL A 48 -16.51 -9.61 -23.55
CA VAL A 48 -17.43 -10.58 -22.94
C VAL A 48 -17.05 -10.84 -21.48
N SER A 49 -15.75 -10.91 -21.19
CA SER A 49 -15.26 -11.05 -19.82
C SER A 49 -15.60 -9.83 -18.96
N VAL A 50 -15.40 -8.61 -19.46
CA VAL A 50 -15.83 -7.38 -18.76
C VAL A 50 -17.32 -7.46 -18.41
N ARG A 51 -18.17 -7.77 -19.40
CA ARG A 51 -19.62 -7.89 -19.16
C ARG A 51 -19.95 -8.94 -18.10
N TRP A 52 -19.32 -10.11 -18.14
CA TRP A 52 -19.57 -11.18 -17.17
C TRP A 52 -19.18 -10.75 -15.75
N TYR A 53 -18.03 -10.09 -15.57
CA TYR A 53 -17.59 -9.59 -14.27
C TYR A 53 -18.52 -8.47 -13.75
N THR A 54 -19.00 -7.60 -14.62
CA THR A 54 -19.98 -6.57 -14.24
C THR A 54 -21.34 -7.17 -13.85
N GLU A 55 -21.83 -8.15 -14.62
CA GLU A 55 -23.14 -8.76 -14.38
C GLU A 55 -23.16 -9.61 -13.11
N HIS A 56 -22.08 -10.35 -12.83
CA HIS A 56 -22.08 -11.36 -11.78
C HIS A 56 -21.31 -10.96 -10.53
N LEU A 57 -20.30 -10.08 -10.64
CA LEU A 57 -19.38 -9.78 -9.54
C LEU A 57 -19.46 -8.32 -9.04
N ASP A 58 -20.42 -7.55 -9.56
CA ASP A 58 -20.63 -6.12 -9.27
C ASP A 58 -19.43 -5.23 -9.63
N CYS A 59 -18.54 -5.72 -10.51
CA CYS A 59 -17.43 -4.93 -11.04
C CYS A 59 -17.94 -3.84 -12.00
N GLN A 60 -17.18 -2.77 -12.17
CA GLN A 60 -17.52 -1.66 -13.06
C GLN A 60 -16.60 -1.64 -14.28
N PRO A 61 -17.11 -1.44 -15.50
CA PRO A 61 -16.24 -1.27 -16.66
C PRO A 61 -15.36 -0.03 -16.48
N ILE A 62 -14.09 -0.12 -16.89
CA ILE A 62 -13.20 1.05 -16.89
C ILE A 62 -13.50 1.91 -18.11
N ALA A 63 -13.64 3.22 -17.90
CA ALA A 63 -13.94 4.15 -18.99
C ALA A 63 -12.88 4.07 -20.10
N ASP A 64 -13.34 4.16 -21.34
CA ASP A 64 -12.51 4.11 -22.55
C ASP A 64 -11.71 2.80 -22.74
N ARG A 65 -12.10 1.72 -22.04
CA ARG A 65 -11.51 0.38 -22.16
C ARG A 65 -12.58 -0.69 -22.30
N ASP A 66 -12.42 -1.57 -23.29
CA ASP A 66 -13.30 -2.73 -23.52
C ASP A 66 -12.71 -4.04 -22.95
N ASP A 67 -11.53 -3.95 -22.34
CA ASP A 67 -10.73 -5.07 -21.87
C ASP A 67 -10.47 -5.06 -20.37
N ALA A 68 -11.11 -4.17 -19.60
CA ALA A 68 -10.91 -4.13 -18.15
C ALA A 68 -12.15 -3.74 -17.34
N ALA A 69 -12.17 -4.24 -16.11
CA ALA A 69 -13.16 -3.91 -15.10
C ALA A 69 -12.47 -3.56 -13.77
N ASP A 70 -12.96 -2.52 -13.09
CA ASP A 70 -12.67 -2.26 -11.69
C ASP A 70 -13.54 -3.18 -10.82
N CYS A 71 -12.89 -4.00 -10.01
CA CYS A 71 -13.52 -4.94 -9.12
C CYS A 71 -13.21 -4.56 -7.68
N HIS A 72 -14.03 -3.68 -7.11
CA HIS A 72 -13.93 -3.25 -5.71
C HIS A 72 -12.56 -2.61 -5.40
N GLY A 73 -12.06 -1.78 -6.32
CA GLY A 73 -10.77 -1.09 -6.18
C GLY A 73 -9.56 -1.83 -6.76
N VAL A 74 -9.76 -3.04 -7.33
CA VAL A 74 -8.72 -3.78 -8.04
C VAL A 74 -9.09 -3.92 -9.51
N GLU A 75 -8.22 -3.48 -10.40
CA GLU A 75 -8.45 -3.63 -11.84
C GLU A 75 -8.15 -5.07 -12.32
N VAL A 76 -9.09 -5.64 -13.09
CA VAL A 76 -8.91 -6.89 -13.83
C VAL A 76 -8.81 -6.57 -15.32
N THR A 77 -7.63 -6.76 -15.90
CA THR A 77 -7.37 -6.57 -17.34
C THR A 77 -7.37 -7.93 -18.06
N PHE A 78 -8.16 -8.03 -19.12
CA PHE A 78 -8.37 -9.22 -19.93
C PHE A 78 -7.52 -9.19 -21.20
N VAL A 79 -6.41 -9.92 -21.20
CA VAL A 79 -5.46 -9.97 -22.32
C VAL A 79 -5.93 -10.95 -23.40
N PRO A 80 -6.09 -10.52 -24.67
CA PRO A 80 -6.59 -11.37 -25.75
C PRO A 80 -5.61 -12.52 -26.07
N GLN A 81 -6.01 -13.74 -25.72
CA GLN A 81 -5.23 -14.96 -25.88
C GLN A 81 -6.17 -16.17 -26.08
N SER A 82 -5.76 -17.15 -26.87
CA SER A 82 -6.45 -18.44 -26.92
C SER A 82 -6.39 -19.13 -25.56
N THR A 83 -7.48 -19.78 -25.13
CA THR A 83 -7.50 -20.53 -23.88
C THR A 83 -6.50 -21.70 -23.93
N GLN A 84 -5.43 -21.64 -23.12
CA GLN A 84 -4.35 -22.64 -23.11
C GLN A 84 -4.61 -23.81 -22.14
N GLY A 85 -5.87 -24.03 -21.74
CA GLY A 85 -6.24 -25.04 -20.76
C GLY A 85 -6.22 -24.49 -19.32
N GLY A 86 -5.58 -25.23 -18.40
CA GLY A 86 -5.53 -24.89 -16.97
C GLY A 86 -4.51 -23.80 -16.61
N THR A 87 -4.28 -23.62 -15.32
CA THR A 87 -3.46 -22.51 -14.76
C THR A 87 -2.07 -22.94 -14.27
N GLN A 88 -1.69 -24.20 -14.46
CA GLN A 88 -0.35 -24.69 -14.09
C GLN A 88 0.74 -23.95 -14.89
N GLY A 89 1.67 -23.30 -14.18
CA GLY A 89 2.72 -22.48 -14.79
C GLY A 89 2.31 -21.04 -15.10
N THR A 90 1.12 -20.60 -14.69
CA THR A 90 0.67 -19.20 -14.77
C THR A 90 0.88 -18.47 -13.45
N GLY A 91 0.82 -17.13 -13.47
CA GLY A 91 0.96 -16.31 -12.26
C GLY A 91 -0.28 -16.29 -11.36
N VAL A 92 -1.44 -16.69 -11.87
CA VAL A 92 -2.72 -16.64 -11.15
C VAL A 92 -3.50 -17.93 -11.39
N ASN A 93 -3.83 -18.62 -10.31
CA ASN A 93 -4.64 -19.84 -10.36
C ASN A 93 -6.11 -19.58 -9.99
N HIS A 94 -6.37 -18.67 -9.04
CA HIS A 94 -7.68 -18.40 -8.49
C HIS A 94 -7.80 -16.94 -8.06
N ILE A 95 -8.99 -16.36 -8.26
CA ILE A 95 -9.38 -15.03 -7.79
C ILE A 95 -10.68 -15.21 -7.00
N GLY A 96 -10.68 -14.81 -5.73
CA GLY A 96 -11.85 -14.88 -4.84
C GLY A 96 -12.47 -13.51 -4.62
N PHE A 97 -13.80 -13.46 -4.53
CA PHE A 97 -14.58 -12.25 -4.25
C PHE A 97 -15.30 -12.41 -2.92
N SER A 98 -15.21 -11.39 -2.07
CA SER A 98 -15.82 -11.39 -0.74
C SER A 98 -17.04 -10.48 -0.71
N TYR A 99 -18.14 -10.99 -0.18
CA TYR A 99 -19.36 -10.24 0.04
C TYR A 99 -19.77 -10.34 1.51
N LEU A 100 -20.35 -9.26 2.05
CA LEU A 100 -20.81 -9.24 3.45
C LEU A 100 -21.95 -10.24 3.69
N ASP A 101 -22.86 -10.38 2.71
CA ASP A 101 -23.93 -11.35 2.70
C ASP A 101 -23.91 -12.13 1.39
N LEU A 102 -23.39 -13.35 1.45
CA LEU A 102 -23.32 -14.23 0.29
C LEU A 102 -24.71 -14.74 -0.15
N THR A 103 -25.66 -14.86 0.80
CA THR A 103 -27.01 -15.34 0.48
C THR A 103 -27.80 -14.29 -0.31
N ALA A 104 -27.62 -13.01 0.02
CA ALA A 104 -28.21 -11.92 -0.74
C ALA A 104 -27.58 -11.73 -2.13
N LYS A 105 -26.32 -12.18 -2.31
CA LYS A 105 -25.58 -12.04 -3.57
C LYS A 105 -25.88 -13.16 -4.58
N MET A 106 -26.09 -14.39 -4.12
CA MET A 106 -26.38 -15.57 -4.97
C MET A 106 -27.82 -15.60 -5.47
#